data_AF-A0A317JKX9-F1
#
_entry.id   AF-A0A317JKX9-F1
#
_cell.length_a   1.000
_cell.length_b   1.000
_cell.length_c   1.000
_cell.angle_alpha   90.00
_cell.angle_beta   90.00
_cell.angle_gamma   90.00
#
_symmetry.space_group_name_H-M   'P 1'
#
loop_
_entity.id
_entity.type
_entity.pdbx_description
1 polymer ?
#
loop_
_entity_poly.entity_id
_entity_poly.type
_entity_poly.pdbx_seq_one_letter_code
_entity_poly.pdbx_strand_id
1 'polypeptide(L)'
;EVGVNGSHMAGPHHMLFEGNWAFNFDSDSTHGNSIYHTVYRNYLRGYRTTFTSAIDGVSYNDSTGQSGPYRAIGLGTYSYWFSFVGNILGYSGMASSTTPTWSYDWTGNSVSPVFQAMTFPSLWMLGFNPTNSESGTQNGYQSDPYSASTAIRDGNYDYMSNTQCWHGLGGTGACPKDPPPNSALPPSMYLTSAPSFFGGNTWPWVDPAAGTTYILPAKARYDAGNPNVVP
;
A
#
# COMPACT_ATOMS: atom_id res chain seq x y z
N GLU A 1 8.05 9.19 -3.18
CA GLU A 1 8.81 7.95 -2.92
C GLU A 1 7.84 6.78 -2.81
N VAL A 2 8.27 5.60 -3.28
CA VAL A 2 7.49 4.38 -3.41
C VAL A 2 8.26 3.21 -2.79
N GLY A 3 7.58 2.36 -2.01
CA GLY A 3 8.15 1.21 -1.33
C GLY A 3 8.13 -0.03 -2.21
N VAL A 4 6.96 -0.63 -2.37
CA VAL A 4 6.73 -1.70 -3.36
C VAL A 4 6.14 -1.08 -4.61
N ASN A 5 6.75 -1.35 -5.78
CA ASN A 5 6.31 -0.81 -7.06
C ASN A 5 6.44 -1.84 -8.19
N GLY A 6 5.53 -1.74 -9.16
CA GLY A 6 5.65 -2.36 -10.47
C GLY A 6 5.56 -1.36 -11.64
N SER A 7 5.54 -0.05 -11.40
CA SER A 7 5.43 1.03 -12.39
C SER A 7 6.78 1.59 -12.84
N HIS A 8 6.78 2.72 -13.57
CA HIS A 8 7.97 3.36 -14.10
C HIS A 8 8.75 2.45 -15.09
N MET A 9 7.99 1.61 -15.80
CA MET A 9 8.42 0.64 -16.81
C MET A 9 7.47 0.72 -18.02
N ALA A 10 7.82 0.07 -19.13
CA ALA A 10 6.98 0.03 -20.33
C ALA A 10 5.81 -0.95 -20.18
N GLY A 11 4.64 -0.46 -19.77
CA GLY A 11 3.39 -1.23 -19.70
C GLY A 11 3.41 -2.45 -18.78
N PRO A 12 4.01 -2.39 -17.57
CA PRO A 12 4.12 -3.55 -16.69
C PRO A 12 2.72 -4.06 -16.29
N HIS A 13 2.55 -5.38 -16.33
CA HIS A 13 1.27 -6.02 -16.02
C HIS A 13 1.41 -7.39 -15.35
N HIS A 14 0.36 -7.83 -14.65
CA HIS A 14 0.25 -9.18 -14.07
C HIS A 14 1.38 -9.57 -13.09
N MET A 15 1.86 -8.60 -12.30
CA MET A 15 2.86 -8.84 -11.25
C MET A 15 2.19 -9.17 -9.92
N LEU A 16 2.71 -10.17 -9.21
CA LEU A 16 2.32 -10.51 -7.84
C LEU A 16 3.34 -9.94 -6.85
N PHE A 17 2.85 -9.12 -5.92
CA PHE A 17 3.58 -8.64 -4.76
C PHE A 17 3.01 -9.29 -3.52
N GLU A 18 3.75 -10.23 -2.95
CA GLU A 18 3.25 -11.08 -1.87
C GLU A 18 4.19 -11.13 -0.66
N GLY A 19 3.62 -11.02 0.55
CA GLY A 19 4.36 -11.27 1.80
C GLY A 19 5.41 -10.21 2.12
N ASN A 20 5.28 -8.98 1.64
CA ASN A 20 6.26 -7.91 1.84
C ASN A 20 5.93 -7.07 3.08
N TRP A 21 6.97 -6.57 3.75
CA TRP A 21 6.86 -5.46 4.69
C TRP A 21 7.39 -4.19 4.03
N ALA A 22 6.54 -3.18 3.90
CA ALA A 22 6.90 -1.93 3.24
C ALA A 22 6.14 -0.74 3.83
N PHE A 23 6.59 0.46 3.47
CA PHE A 23 5.88 1.68 3.84
C PHE A 23 4.66 1.92 2.97
N ASN A 24 4.67 1.54 1.69
CA ASN A 24 3.48 1.56 0.84
C ASN A 24 3.62 0.59 -0.33
N PHE A 25 2.51 0.33 -0.99
CA PHE A 25 2.49 0.00 -2.41
C PHE A 25 2.10 1.27 -3.16
N ASP A 26 2.76 1.55 -4.28
CA ASP A 26 2.37 2.65 -5.14
C ASP A 26 2.53 2.29 -6.61
N SER A 27 1.90 3.08 -7.46
CA SER A 27 2.17 3.10 -8.89
C SER A 27 2.09 4.53 -9.41
N ASP A 28 3.04 4.91 -10.26
CA ASP A 28 2.96 6.13 -11.08
C ASP A 28 2.50 5.83 -12.52
N SER A 29 2.21 6.91 -13.26
CA SER A 29 1.90 6.92 -14.70
C SER A 29 3.10 7.26 -15.58
N THR A 30 4.27 7.43 -14.98
CA THR A 30 5.45 7.88 -15.68
C THR A 30 6.03 6.72 -16.50
N HIS A 31 6.38 7.01 -17.76
CA HIS A 31 6.84 6.02 -18.77
C HIS A 31 5.81 4.96 -19.18
N GLY A 32 4.55 5.15 -18.84
CA GLY A 32 3.44 4.27 -19.24
C GLY A 32 2.57 3.88 -18.05
N ASN A 33 1.45 3.24 -18.36
CA ASN A 33 0.57 2.71 -17.33
C ASN A 33 1.09 1.38 -16.78
N SER A 34 0.81 1.10 -15.51
CA SER A 34 0.89 -0.22 -14.91
C SER A 34 -0.53 -0.73 -14.68
N ILE A 35 -0.78 -2.02 -14.91
CA ILE A 35 -2.14 -2.58 -14.84
C ILE A 35 -2.15 -4.03 -14.34
N TYR A 36 -3.28 -4.50 -13.83
CA TYR A 36 -3.48 -5.91 -13.47
C TYR A 36 -2.48 -6.47 -12.44
N HIS A 37 -1.88 -5.63 -11.57
CA HIS A 37 -1.04 -6.14 -10.50
C HIS A 37 -1.88 -6.67 -9.33
N THR A 38 -1.35 -7.68 -8.66
CA THR A 38 -1.94 -8.26 -7.45
C THR A 38 -1.02 -7.98 -6.26
N VAL A 39 -1.56 -7.31 -5.25
CA VAL A 39 -0.90 -6.97 -3.99
C VAL A 39 -1.57 -7.78 -2.89
N TYR A 40 -0.87 -8.84 -2.44
CA TYR A 40 -1.45 -9.88 -1.61
C TYR A 40 -0.69 -10.13 -0.30
N ARG A 41 -1.38 -10.18 0.85
CA ARG A 41 -0.78 -10.51 2.15
C ARG A 41 0.51 -9.73 2.48
N ASN A 42 0.53 -8.43 2.17
CA ASN A 42 1.61 -7.52 2.57
C ASN A 42 1.24 -6.76 3.84
N TYR A 43 2.23 -6.24 4.55
CA TYR A 43 2.04 -5.22 5.58
C TYR A 43 2.57 -3.88 5.08
N LEU A 44 1.65 -2.94 4.80
CA LEU A 44 1.92 -1.64 4.18
C LEU A 44 1.59 -0.52 5.17
N ARG A 45 2.63 0.05 5.78
CA ARG A 45 2.49 0.88 6.99
C ARG A 45 1.88 2.27 6.77
N GLY A 46 1.94 2.78 5.56
CA GLY A 46 1.59 4.15 5.22
C GLY A 46 2.75 5.14 5.30
N TYR A 47 3.83 4.85 6.03
CA TYR A 47 5.01 5.73 6.14
C TYR A 47 6.29 4.93 6.42
N ARG A 48 7.47 5.55 6.22
CA ARG A 48 8.77 4.88 6.39
C ARG A 48 9.14 4.73 7.86
N THR A 49 9.80 3.62 8.19
CA THR A 49 10.50 3.51 9.48
C THR A 49 11.50 4.67 9.62
N THR A 50 11.62 5.23 10.82
CA THR A 50 12.61 6.28 11.11
C THR A 50 13.98 5.89 10.60
N PHE A 51 14.63 6.79 9.87
CA PHE A 51 15.95 6.56 9.31
C PHE A 51 16.81 7.81 9.42
N THR A 52 18.12 7.63 9.51
CA THR A 52 19.09 8.72 9.38
C THR A 52 19.56 8.74 7.94
N SER A 53 19.33 9.85 7.26
CA SER A 53 19.76 10.03 5.87
C SER A 53 21.29 10.08 5.82
N ALA A 54 21.85 9.31 4.89
CA ALA A 54 23.29 9.31 4.65
C ALA A 54 23.78 10.57 3.91
N ILE A 55 22.86 11.37 3.36
CA ILE A 55 23.18 12.56 2.57
C ILE A 55 23.47 13.76 3.48
N ASP A 56 22.66 13.95 4.52
CA ASP A 56 22.68 15.12 5.39
C ASP A 56 22.85 14.78 6.88
N GLY A 57 22.86 13.49 7.25
CA GLY A 57 22.98 13.04 8.64
C GLY A 57 21.73 13.32 9.49
N VAL A 58 20.62 13.76 8.88
CA VAL A 58 19.38 14.11 9.58
C VAL A 58 18.54 12.86 9.79
N SER A 59 18.00 12.70 11.01
CA SER A 59 17.02 11.66 11.31
C SER A 59 15.63 12.11 10.89
N TYR A 60 15.04 11.39 9.94
CA TYR A 60 13.71 11.61 9.43
C TYR A 60 12.73 10.65 10.12
N ASN A 61 11.68 11.22 10.71
CA ASN A 61 10.58 10.46 11.29
C ASN A 61 9.27 10.89 10.66
N ASP A 62 8.75 10.09 9.75
CA ASP A 62 7.50 10.39 9.05
C ASP A 62 6.30 10.42 10.01
N SER A 63 6.36 9.71 11.16
CA SER A 63 5.26 9.70 12.13
C SER A 63 5.05 11.03 12.84
N THR A 64 5.89 12.03 12.61
CA THR A 64 5.71 13.41 13.12
C THR A 64 5.09 14.34 12.08
N GLY A 65 4.73 13.83 10.90
CA GLY A 65 4.11 14.62 9.83
C GLY A 65 5.10 15.43 8.98
N GLN A 66 6.40 15.18 9.10
CA GLN A 66 7.43 16.07 8.55
C GLN A 66 8.01 15.67 7.18
N SER A 67 7.93 14.41 6.72
CA SER A 67 8.89 13.97 5.68
C SER A 67 8.47 12.89 4.70
N GLY A 68 7.33 12.20 4.85
CA GLY A 68 7.11 10.93 4.13
C GLY A 68 5.89 10.86 3.23
N PRO A 69 5.89 9.95 2.22
CA PRO A 69 4.67 9.62 1.51
C PRO A 69 3.67 9.06 2.52
N TYR A 70 2.54 9.73 2.72
CA TYR A 70 1.51 9.32 3.68
C TYR A 70 0.40 8.54 2.99
N ARG A 71 0.70 7.33 2.53
CA ARG A 71 -0.32 6.43 1.96
C ARG A 71 0.06 4.98 2.10
N ALA A 72 -0.88 4.11 2.45
CA ALA A 72 -0.61 2.67 2.47
C ALA A 72 -0.68 2.09 1.06
N ILE A 73 -1.71 2.50 0.30
CA ILE A 73 -1.88 2.19 -1.12
C ILE A 73 -1.98 3.50 -1.90
N GLY A 74 -1.12 3.67 -2.89
CA GLY A 74 -1.21 4.71 -3.90
C GLY A 74 -1.42 4.11 -5.28
N LEU A 75 -2.29 4.71 -6.10
CA LEU A 75 -2.33 4.47 -7.54
C LEU A 75 -2.42 5.81 -8.24
N GLY A 76 -1.46 6.09 -9.10
CA GLY A 76 -1.50 7.20 -10.04
C GLY A 76 -2.65 7.06 -11.04
N THR A 77 -2.83 8.10 -11.84
CA THR A 77 -3.71 8.06 -13.02
C THR A 77 -3.30 6.91 -13.95
N TYR A 78 -4.25 6.33 -14.69
CA TYR A 78 -4.00 5.23 -15.63
C TYR A 78 -3.59 3.88 -15.01
N SER A 79 -3.49 3.78 -13.69
CA SER A 79 -3.23 2.51 -12.99
C SER A 79 -4.52 1.75 -12.70
N TYR A 80 -4.84 0.78 -13.55
CA TYR A 80 -6.16 0.13 -13.59
C TYR A 80 -6.12 -1.36 -13.26
N TRP A 81 -7.27 -1.85 -12.80
CA TRP A 81 -7.54 -3.28 -12.58
C TRP A 81 -6.58 -3.95 -11.57
N PHE A 82 -6.17 -3.20 -10.54
CA PHE A 82 -5.36 -3.74 -9.45
C PHE A 82 -6.21 -4.58 -8.50
N SER A 83 -5.59 -5.61 -7.92
CA SER A 83 -6.19 -6.41 -6.85
C SER A 83 -5.40 -6.22 -5.56
N PHE A 84 -6.00 -5.59 -4.56
CA PHE A 84 -5.45 -5.44 -3.21
C PHE A 84 -6.20 -6.39 -2.28
N VAL A 85 -5.60 -7.53 -1.98
CA VAL A 85 -6.31 -8.60 -1.26
C VAL A 85 -5.51 -9.08 -0.05
N GLY A 86 -6.15 -9.17 1.12
CA GLY A 86 -5.54 -9.80 2.29
C GLY A 86 -4.36 -9.06 2.91
N ASN A 87 -4.19 -7.76 2.67
CA ASN A 87 -3.10 -6.98 3.23
C ASN A 87 -3.43 -6.45 4.64
N ILE A 88 -2.41 -6.08 5.39
CA ILE A 88 -2.54 -5.22 6.58
C ILE A 88 -2.11 -3.82 6.19
N LEU A 89 -2.95 -2.83 6.42
CA LEU A 89 -2.75 -1.44 6.02
C LEU A 89 -2.69 -0.52 7.24
N GLY A 90 -1.71 0.37 7.24
CA GLY A 90 -1.51 1.35 8.30
C GLY A 90 -0.64 0.84 9.46
N TYR A 91 -0.84 1.38 10.65
CA TYR A 91 -0.05 1.05 11.84
C TYR A 91 -0.92 1.11 13.09
N SER A 92 -0.57 0.34 14.13
CA SER A 92 -1.28 0.38 15.42
C SER A 92 -1.37 1.80 15.97
N GLY A 93 -2.59 2.22 16.33
CA GLY A 93 -2.89 3.58 16.78
C GLY A 93 -3.21 4.59 15.66
N MET A 94 -3.23 4.18 14.38
CA MET A 94 -3.56 5.06 13.26
C MET A 94 -4.94 5.71 13.41
N ALA A 95 -5.98 4.98 13.85
CA ALA A 95 -7.32 5.51 14.08
C ALA A 95 -7.37 6.73 15.03
N SER A 96 -6.42 6.81 15.97
CA SER A 96 -6.29 7.90 16.95
C SER A 96 -5.20 8.92 16.58
N SER A 97 -4.54 8.77 15.44
CA SER A 97 -3.41 9.61 15.06
C SER A 97 -3.89 10.99 14.63
N THR A 98 -3.41 12.03 15.32
CA THR A 98 -3.64 13.44 14.96
C THR A 98 -2.47 14.07 14.21
N THR A 99 -1.36 13.34 14.11
CA THR A 99 -0.11 13.83 13.52
C THR A 99 0.61 12.68 12.79
N PRO A 100 0.56 12.65 11.44
CA PRO A 100 -0.36 13.42 10.62
C PRO A 100 -1.79 12.84 10.73
N THR A 101 -2.82 13.65 10.49
CA THR A 101 -4.22 13.15 10.47
C THR A 101 -4.49 12.37 9.18
N TRP A 102 -5.00 11.14 9.31
CA TRP A 102 -5.25 10.25 8.19
C TRP A 102 -6.70 10.28 7.70
N SER A 103 -6.88 10.29 6.38
CA SER A 103 -8.15 10.06 5.70
C SER A 103 -8.27 8.60 5.26
N TYR A 104 -9.49 8.08 5.15
CA TYR A 104 -9.69 6.70 4.68
C TYR A 104 -9.42 6.58 3.18
N ASP A 105 -10.16 7.32 2.37
CA ASP A 105 -9.92 7.49 0.94
C ASP A 105 -9.56 8.94 0.64
N TRP A 106 -8.59 9.12 -0.24
CA TRP A 106 -8.44 10.37 -0.98
C TRP A 106 -9.27 10.27 -2.26
N THR A 107 -10.38 10.99 -2.30
CA THR A 107 -11.21 11.14 -3.51
C THR A 107 -11.00 12.56 -4.02
N GLY A 108 -10.25 12.74 -5.10
CA GLY A 108 -9.77 14.03 -5.64
C GLY A 108 -10.83 15.03 -6.14
N ASN A 109 -11.91 15.24 -5.40
CA ASN A 109 -12.90 16.30 -5.63
C ASN A 109 -12.41 17.70 -5.17
N SER A 110 -11.26 17.77 -4.51
CA SER A 110 -10.64 19.07 -4.25
C SER A 110 -9.96 19.51 -5.53
N VAL A 111 -10.45 20.58 -6.15
CA VAL A 111 -9.68 21.43 -7.05
C VAL A 111 -8.48 21.92 -6.24
N SER A 112 -7.46 21.07 -6.06
CA SER A 112 -6.29 21.40 -5.28
C SER A 112 -5.40 22.21 -6.21
N PRO A 113 -5.17 23.51 -5.93
CA PRO A 113 -3.96 24.09 -6.46
C PRO A 113 -2.81 23.28 -5.86
N VAL A 114 -1.83 22.92 -6.69
CA VAL A 114 -0.49 22.43 -6.29
C VAL A 114 -0.34 20.90 -6.08
N PHE A 115 0.90 20.46 -6.31
CA PHE A 115 1.68 19.27 -5.87
C PHE A 115 1.32 18.58 -4.53
N GLN A 116 0.17 18.87 -3.90
CA GLN A 116 -0.20 18.49 -2.55
C GLN A 116 -1.05 17.21 -2.45
N ALA A 117 -1.47 16.58 -3.56
CA ALA A 117 -2.17 15.29 -3.48
C ALA A 117 -1.38 14.27 -2.64
N MET A 118 -0.06 14.20 -2.87
CA MET A 118 0.87 13.35 -2.12
C MET A 118 1.13 13.81 -0.67
N THR A 119 0.67 15.00 -0.28
CA THR A 119 0.79 15.54 1.09
C THR A 119 -0.44 15.30 1.95
N PHE A 120 -1.51 14.70 1.41
CA PHE A 120 -2.69 14.30 2.19
C PHE A 120 -2.53 12.86 2.71
N PRO A 121 -2.37 12.65 4.02
CA PRO A 121 -2.30 11.32 4.60
C PRO A 121 -3.59 10.56 4.35
N SER A 122 -3.49 9.43 3.65
CA SER A 122 -4.65 8.69 3.16
C SER A 122 -4.35 7.21 3.16
N LEU A 123 -5.21 6.38 3.73
CA LEU A 123 -5.00 4.92 3.67
C LEU A 123 -4.99 4.45 2.20
N TRP A 124 -5.97 4.93 1.45
CA TRP A 124 -6.15 4.69 0.02
C TRP A 124 -6.05 6.01 -0.75
N MET A 125 -5.07 6.11 -1.64
CA MET A 125 -4.88 7.26 -2.53
C MET A 125 -4.95 6.78 -3.98
N LEU A 126 -6.17 6.63 -4.51
CA LEU A 126 -6.41 5.98 -5.80
C LEU A 126 -6.76 7.02 -6.86
N GLY A 127 -6.08 6.95 -8.00
CA GLY A 127 -6.28 7.86 -9.12
C GLY A 127 -5.69 9.24 -8.90
N PHE A 128 -4.70 9.40 -8.01
CA PHE A 128 -4.09 10.70 -7.80
C PHE A 128 -3.24 11.10 -9.00
N ASN A 129 -3.20 12.39 -9.31
CA ASN A 129 -2.35 12.92 -10.35
C ASN A 129 -1.20 13.74 -9.74
N PRO A 130 0.06 13.28 -9.82
CA PRO A 130 1.19 13.99 -9.23
C PRO A 130 1.64 15.21 -10.05
N THR A 131 1.29 15.31 -11.34
CA THR A 131 1.80 16.37 -12.24
C THR A 131 0.72 16.94 -13.17
N ASN A 132 0.77 18.24 -13.45
CA ASN A 132 -0.14 18.85 -14.42
C ASN A 132 0.18 18.43 -15.88
N SER A 133 1.43 18.03 -16.15
CA SER A 133 1.95 17.70 -17.48
C SER A 133 1.38 16.41 -18.07
N GLU A 134 1.01 15.43 -17.24
CA GLU A 134 0.52 14.13 -17.70
C GLU A 134 -0.99 14.11 -17.99
N SER A 135 -1.73 15.18 -17.66
CA SER A 135 -3.19 15.24 -17.86
C SER A 135 -3.63 15.64 -19.27
N GLY A 136 -2.73 16.20 -20.09
CA GLY A 136 -3.09 16.78 -21.40
C GLY A 136 -4.08 17.96 -21.33
N THR A 137 -4.54 18.35 -20.13
CA THR A 137 -5.48 19.45 -19.92
C THR A 137 -4.74 20.64 -19.32
N GLN A 138 -4.97 21.82 -19.90
CA GLN A 138 -4.41 23.08 -19.41
C GLN A 138 -4.97 23.48 -18.03
N ASN A 139 -5.96 22.73 -17.51
CA ASN A 139 -6.74 23.03 -16.32
C ASN A 139 -6.80 21.84 -15.33
N GLY A 140 -5.70 21.64 -14.61
CA GLY A 140 -5.76 21.05 -13.27
C GLY A 140 -5.48 19.55 -13.18
N TYR A 141 -4.97 19.19 -12.00
CA TYR A 141 -4.67 17.84 -11.55
C TYR A 141 -5.97 17.03 -11.37
N GLN A 142 -6.59 16.60 -12.47
CA GLN A 142 -7.80 15.80 -12.39
C GLN A 142 -7.45 14.41 -11.87
N SER A 143 -8.10 14.00 -10.78
CA SER A 143 -8.03 12.62 -10.31
C SER A 143 -8.69 11.69 -11.32
N ASP A 144 -8.14 10.50 -11.46
CA ASP A 144 -8.68 9.44 -12.31
C ASP A 144 -9.57 8.50 -11.50
N PRO A 145 -10.91 8.64 -11.58
CA PRO A 145 -11.81 7.79 -10.81
C PRO A 145 -11.75 6.32 -11.26
N TYR A 146 -11.19 6.00 -12.43
CA TYR A 146 -11.10 4.63 -12.92
C TYR A 146 -10.10 3.78 -12.12
N SER A 147 -9.03 4.36 -11.59
CA SER A 147 -8.10 3.63 -10.72
C SER A 147 -8.82 3.10 -9.46
N ALA A 148 -9.75 3.87 -8.91
CA ALA A 148 -10.58 3.43 -7.78
C ALA A 148 -11.67 2.45 -8.22
N SER A 149 -12.46 2.78 -9.25
CA SER A 149 -13.62 1.98 -9.66
C SER A 149 -13.28 0.62 -10.27
N THR A 150 -12.03 0.44 -10.72
CA THR A 150 -11.54 -0.83 -11.27
C THR A 150 -10.69 -1.64 -10.30
N ALA A 151 -10.38 -1.13 -9.11
CA ALA A 151 -9.60 -1.86 -8.12
C ALA A 151 -10.49 -2.81 -7.31
N ILE A 152 -9.95 -3.98 -6.99
CA ILE A 152 -10.53 -4.90 -5.98
C ILE A 152 -9.84 -4.61 -4.65
N ARG A 153 -10.61 -4.42 -3.57
CA ARG A 153 -10.08 -4.15 -2.22
C ARG A 153 -10.74 -5.08 -1.19
N ASP A 154 -10.29 -6.32 -1.13
CA ASP A 154 -10.97 -7.36 -0.33
C ASP A 154 -10.10 -8.02 0.73
N GLY A 155 -10.70 -8.29 1.88
CA GLY A 155 -10.08 -8.99 2.99
C GLY A 155 -8.87 -8.29 3.59
N ASN A 156 -8.72 -6.98 3.42
CA ASN A 156 -7.61 -6.22 3.97
C ASN A 156 -7.93 -5.81 5.41
N TYR A 157 -7.02 -6.01 6.36
CA TYR A 157 -7.11 -5.37 7.67
C TYR A 157 -6.63 -3.93 7.55
N ASP A 158 -7.35 -2.98 8.13
CA ASP A 158 -6.84 -1.62 8.28
C ASP A 158 -6.87 -1.12 9.73
N TYR A 159 -5.80 -0.41 10.11
CA TYR A 159 -5.66 0.15 11.46
C TYR A 159 -6.47 1.44 11.68
N MET A 160 -7.16 1.96 10.65
CA MET A 160 -8.09 3.08 10.82
C MET A 160 -9.44 2.58 11.37
N SER A 161 -9.86 1.39 10.98
CA SER A 161 -11.10 0.72 11.35
C SER A 161 -10.88 -0.41 12.36
N ASN A 162 -9.63 -0.85 12.55
CA ASN A 162 -9.21 -1.97 13.39
C ASN A 162 -9.99 -3.27 13.12
N THR A 163 -10.16 -3.60 11.85
CA THR A 163 -10.96 -4.74 11.40
C THR A 163 -10.56 -5.14 9.98
N GLN A 164 -10.91 -6.35 9.58
CA GLN A 164 -10.84 -6.80 8.19
C GLN A 164 -12.00 -6.20 7.37
N CYS A 165 -11.69 -5.75 6.15
CA CYS A 165 -12.54 -4.99 5.26
C CYS A 165 -12.68 -5.64 3.88
N TRP A 166 -13.88 -5.55 3.31
CA TRP A 166 -14.30 -6.22 2.08
C TRP A 166 -15.08 -5.24 1.19
N HIS A 167 -14.37 -4.39 0.45
CA HIS A 167 -15.02 -3.36 -0.39
C HIS A 167 -15.50 -3.88 -1.73
N GLY A 168 -14.99 -5.02 -2.21
CA GLY A 168 -15.26 -5.53 -3.56
C GLY A 168 -14.62 -4.70 -4.68
N LEU A 169 -15.10 -4.91 -5.90
CA LEU A 169 -14.69 -4.16 -7.08
C LEU A 169 -15.25 -2.73 -7.04
N GLY A 170 -14.36 -1.75 -7.04
CA GLY A 170 -14.72 -0.33 -7.09
C GLY A 170 -15.37 0.23 -5.84
N GLY A 171 -15.48 -0.55 -4.76
CA GLY A 171 -16.05 -0.08 -3.50
C GLY A 171 -15.18 1.00 -2.88
N THR A 172 -15.80 2.03 -2.29
CA THR A 172 -15.17 3.19 -1.63
C THR A 172 -15.71 3.36 -0.21
N GLY A 173 -15.08 4.22 0.59
CA GLY A 173 -15.56 4.61 1.91
C GLY A 173 -15.19 3.64 3.03
N ALA A 174 -15.76 3.90 4.20
CA ALA A 174 -15.44 3.20 5.44
C ALA A 174 -15.64 1.68 5.30
N CYS A 175 -14.73 0.95 5.93
CA CYS A 175 -14.60 -0.51 5.93
C CYS A 175 -15.93 -1.31 5.98
N PRO A 176 -16.39 -1.88 4.84
CA PRO A 176 -17.46 -2.86 4.83
C PRO A 176 -16.94 -4.18 5.39
N LYS A 177 -17.76 -4.88 6.18
CA LYS A 177 -17.33 -6.09 6.92
C LYS A 177 -17.86 -7.39 6.33
N ASP A 178 -18.76 -7.31 5.36
CA ASP A 178 -19.42 -8.48 4.79
C ASP A 178 -18.53 -9.08 3.69
N PRO A 179 -17.92 -10.27 3.90
CA PRO A 179 -17.11 -10.89 2.88
C PRO A 179 -17.98 -11.42 1.72
N PRO A 180 -17.45 -11.45 0.48
CA PRO A 180 -18.10 -12.16 -0.61
C PRO A 180 -18.12 -13.68 -0.34
N PRO A 181 -18.99 -14.46 -1.03
CA PRO A 181 -18.91 -15.91 -1.01
C PRO A 181 -17.51 -16.41 -1.41
N ASN A 182 -17.03 -17.48 -0.78
CA ASN A 182 -15.70 -18.05 -1.00
C ASN A 182 -14.52 -17.08 -0.69
N SER A 183 -14.67 -16.25 0.34
CA SER A 183 -13.66 -15.29 0.81
C SER A 183 -12.43 -15.89 1.51
N ALA A 184 -12.26 -17.21 1.48
CA ALA A 184 -11.10 -17.85 2.10
C ALA A 184 -9.81 -17.47 1.35
N LEU A 185 -8.93 -16.74 2.02
CA LEU A 185 -7.66 -16.28 1.45
C LEU A 185 -6.59 -17.37 1.63
N PRO A 186 -6.04 -17.99 0.56
CA PRO A 186 -5.00 -19.00 0.71
C PRO A 186 -3.73 -18.43 1.37
N PRO A 187 -2.88 -19.27 1.99
CA PRO A 187 -1.59 -18.84 2.54
C PRO A 187 -0.70 -18.10 1.54
N SER A 188 -0.74 -18.53 0.27
CA SER A 188 -0.08 -17.85 -0.83
C SER A 188 -0.83 -18.02 -2.15
N MET A 189 -0.67 -17.07 -3.07
CA MET A 189 -1.15 -17.15 -4.47
C MET A 189 -0.16 -17.86 -5.40
N TYR A 190 1.06 -18.10 -4.96
CA TYR A 190 2.13 -18.74 -5.73
C TYR A 190 2.60 -20.07 -5.16
N LEU A 191 2.64 -20.20 -3.83
CA LEU A 191 3.19 -21.36 -3.13
C LEU A 191 2.10 -22.20 -2.48
N THR A 192 2.28 -23.52 -2.53
CA THR A 192 1.37 -24.49 -1.89
C THR A 192 1.77 -24.86 -0.46
N SER A 193 2.95 -24.45 -0.01
CA SER A 193 3.46 -24.74 1.33
C SER A 193 4.47 -23.68 1.79
N ALA A 194 4.76 -23.66 3.10
CA ALA A 194 5.73 -22.75 3.68
C ALA A 194 7.12 -22.92 3.03
N PRO A 195 7.77 -21.82 2.59
CA PRO A 195 9.15 -21.88 2.11
C PRO A 195 10.10 -22.34 3.21
N SER A 196 11.14 -23.10 2.85
CA SER A 196 12.15 -23.57 3.82
C SER A 196 12.81 -22.45 4.62
N PHE A 197 13.01 -21.27 4.02
CA PHE A 197 13.60 -20.12 4.69
C PHE A 197 12.71 -19.49 5.78
N PHE A 198 11.46 -19.94 5.94
CA PHE A 198 10.65 -19.61 7.11
C PHE A 198 11.09 -20.39 8.35
N GLY A 199 11.71 -21.57 8.19
CA GLY A 199 12.12 -22.41 9.31
C GLY A 199 10.95 -22.70 10.24
N GLY A 200 11.12 -22.39 11.53
CA GLY A 200 10.07 -22.52 12.55
C GLY A 200 9.11 -21.32 12.67
N ASN A 201 9.27 -20.28 11.85
CA ASN A 201 8.39 -19.10 11.90
C ASN A 201 7.05 -19.39 11.23
N THR A 202 5.98 -18.79 11.75
CA THR A 202 4.62 -18.90 11.18
C THR A 202 4.59 -18.42 9.73
N TRP A 203 3.99 -19.23 8.84
CA TRP A 203 3.73 -18.90 7.44
C TRP A 203 2.22 -19.02 7.15
N PRO A 204 1.58 -18.01 6.51
CA PRO A 204 2.15 -16.72 6.11
C PRO A 204 2.41 -15.82 7.33
N TRP A 205 3.35 -14.88 7.22
CA TRP A 205 3.64 -13.98 8.34
C TRP A 205 2.61 -12.85 8.51
N VAL A 206 1.69 -12.67 7.54
CA VAL A 206 0.63 -11.66 7.57
C VAL A 206 -0.72 -12.37 7.71
N ASP A 207 -1.43 -12.07 8.80
CA ASP A 207 -2.81 -12.49 9.02
C ASP A 207 -3.76 -11.28 9.00
N PRO A 208 -4.46 -11.03 7.87
CA PRO A 208 -5.38 -9.92 7.75
C PRO A 208 -6.73 -10.16 8.43
N ALA A 209 -7.04 -11.36 8.92
CA ALA A 209 -8.29 -11.58 9.65
C ALA A 209 -8.24 -10.86 11.02
N ALA A 210 -7.09 -10.94 11.69
CA ALA A 210 -6.86 -10.33 13.00
C ALA A 210 -5.96 -9.09 12.96
N GLY A 211 -5.44 -8.70 11.78
CA GLY A 211 -4.46 -7.62 11.67
C GLY A 211 -3.11 -7.97 12.33
N THR A 212 -2.82 -9.26 12.46
CA THR A 212 -1.65 -9.78 13.16
C THR A 212 -0.49 -10.01 12.21
N THR A 213 0.72 -9.65 12.63
CA THR A 213 1.95 -10.00 11.94
C THR A 213 2.81 -10.92 12.80
N TYR A 214 3.44 -11.89 12.15
CA TYR A 214 4.43 -12.79 12.73
C TYR A 214 5.85 -12.37 12.29
N ILE A 215 6.86 -13.17 12.63
CA ILE A 215 8.24 -12.90 12.23
C ILE A 215 8.37 -13.06 10.71
N LEU A 216 8.69 -11.96 10.01
CA LEU A 216 9.17 -12.01 8.63
C LEU A 216 10.66 -12.39 8.64
N PRO A 217 11.06 -13.58 8.14
CA PRO A 217 12.45 -14.04 8.25
C PRO A 217 13.48 -13.08 7.65
N ALA A 218 13.14 -12.44 6.52
CA ALA A 218 14.03 -11.47 5.88
C ALA A 218 14.27 -10.23 6.75
N LYS A 219 13.24 -9.73 7.44
CA LYS A 219 13.37 -8.61 8.38
C LYS A 219 14.20 -9.02 9.60
N ALA A 220 13.94 -10.20 10.17
CA ALA A 220 14.71 -10.69 11.32
C ALA A 220 16.21 -10.76 11.01
N ARG A 221 16.58 -11.22 9.80
CA ARG A 221 17.97 -11.23 9.34
C ARG A 221 18.55 -9.84 9.15
N TYR A 222 17.78 -8.92 8.56
CA TYR A 222 18.19 -7.53 8.38
C TYR A 222 18.47 -6.86 9.74
N ASP A 223 17.54 -6.99 10.69
CA ASP A 223 17.68 -6.41 12.03
C ASP A 223 18.87 -7.01 12.81
N ALA A 224 19.20 -8.29 12.55
CA ALA A 224 20.36 -8.96 13.13
C ALA A 224 21.70 -8.62 12.44
N GLY A 225 21.71 -7.76 11.41
CA GLY A 225 22.90 -7.40 10.65
C GLY A 225 23.42 -8.50 9.71
N ASN A 226 22.61 -9.54 9.44
CA ASN A 226 22.97 -10.72 8.65
C ASN A 226 22.00 -10.95 7.46
N PRO A 227 21.71 -9.94 6.62
CA PRO A 227 20.63 -10.01 5.62
C PRO A 227 20.76 -11.17 4.62
N ASN A 228 22.00 -11.62 4.36
CA ASN A 228 22.32 -12.65 3.36
C ASN A 228 22.45 -14.07 3.94
N VAL A 229 22.34 -14.25 5.26
CA VAL A 229 22.54 -15.56 5.91
C VAL A 229 21.21 -16.31 5.97
N VAL A 230 21.00 -17.32 5.12
CA VAL A 230 19.79 -18.16 5.20
C VAL A 230 19.83 -19.00 6.49
N PRO A 231 18.72 -19.11 7.26
CA PRO A 231 18.66 -19.94 8.47
C PRO A 231 18.93 -21.42 8.22
#